data_AF-A0A3C0KVL3-F1
#
_entry.id   AF-A0A3C0KVL3-F1
#
_cell.length_a   1.000
_cell.length_b   1.000
_cell.length_c   1.000
_cell.angle_alpha   90.00
_cell.angle_beta   90.00
_cell.angle_gamma   90.00
#
_symmetry.space_group_name_H-M   'P 1'
#
loop_
_entity.id
_entity.type
_entity.pdbx_description
1 polymer ?
#
loop_
_entity_poly.entity_id
_entity_poly.type
_entity_poly.pdbx_seq_one_letter_code
_entity_poly.pdbx_strand_id
1 'polypeptide(L)'
;MNGKMLTRQFLDFIDVKDVSDDYASQRRIYEALDMAAAIFCRETRTLHDDDYLTTVVGVQRYDLPPDFIDLWMKSSKGSFFIRYTDGINYSFPPLTPYERIYRDNLTTAQEIPNRFAIMDKGTATAAITGSATAAGAVVNSKSILTDSTRNFLTTHRAYPRDVVYNATTGAMGYVLSVIDATRLYTALFDGTAGNNGWAVSDMYTIQPSAEKELILDAPSATAGHVMHVSYVCMPTPVFSDFDTWSFPPRTCRAIASGGAAIFKMDKTQYIESKALGGHFVDEITRFKIEQGRQKLQEVPSRRRERM
;
A
#
# COMPACT_ATOMS: atom_id res chain seq x y z
N MET A 1 10.89 5.60 -13.87
CA MET A 1 10.11 6.13 -15.02
C MET A 1 8.95 6.93 -14.44
N ASN A 2 8.60 8.11 -14.98
CA ASN A 2 7.51 8.92 -14.42
C ASN A 2 6.14 8.50 -14.97
N GLY A 3 5.07 8.92 -14.27
CA GLY A 3 3.69 8.56 -14.61
C GLY A 3 3.32 8.90 -16.05
N LYS A 4 3.73 10.06 -16.56
CA LYS A 4 3.48 10.46 -17.95
C LYS A 4 4.12 9.51 -18.97
N MET A 5 5.36 9.05 -18.70
CA MET A 5 6.00 8.05 -19.55
C MET A 5 5.35 6.68 -19.41
N LEU A 6 4.90 6.30 -18.20
CA LEU A 6 4.16 5.05 -17.98
C LEU A 6 2.84 5.03 -18.76
N THR A 7 2.06 6.11 -18.69
CA THR A 7 0.82 6.26 -19.46
C THR A 7 1.07 6.18 -20.96
N ARG A 8 2.13 6.85 -21.47
CA ARG A 8 2.50 6.75 -22.89
C ARG A 8 2.84 5.33 -23.31
N GLN A 9 3.67 4.62 -22.53
CA GLN A 9 4.02 3.24 -22.84
C GLN A 9 2.80 2.31 -22.78
N PHE A 10 1.90 2.54 -21.82
CA PHE A 10 0.64 1.82 -21.75
C PHE A 10 -0.21 2.04 -23.01
N LEU A 11 -0.38 3.30 -23.43
CA LEU A 11 -1.11 3.68 -24.64
C LEU A 11 -0.49 3.04 -25.89
N ASP A 12 0.83 3.05 -26.00
CA ASP A 12 1.56 2.37 -27.08
C ASP A 12 1.27 0.85 -27.11
N PHE A 13 1.19 0.18 -25.95
CA PHE A 13 0.89 -1.25 -25.86
C PHE A 13 -0.57 -1.58 -26.21
N ILE A 14 -1.49 -0.64 -26.00
CA ILE A 14 -2.89 -0.82 -26.40
C ILE A 14 -3.21 -0.33 -27.81
N ASP A 15 -2.22 0.20 -28.53
CA ASP A 15 -2.33 0.77 -29.89
C ASP A 15 -3.31 1.95 -29.97
N VAL A 16 -3.25 2.83 -28.96
CA VAL A 16 -4.06 4.06 -28.90
C VAL A 16 -3.15 5.27 -28.74
N LYS A 17 -3.46 6.36 -29.45
CA LYS A 17 -2.61 7.57 -29.44
C LYS A 17 -2.84 8.49 -28.23
N ASP A 18 -4.08 8.59 -27.77
CA ASP A 18 -4.49 9.53 -26.73
C ASP A 18 -5.49 8.92 -25.75
N VAL A 19 -5.51 9.48 -24.54
CA VAL A 19 -6.52 9.16 -23.51
C VAL A 19 -7.90 9.55 -24.04
N SER A 20 -8.88 8.68 -23.85
CA SER A 20 -10.26 8.89 -24.27
C SER A 20 -11.19 8.45 -23.15
N ASP A 21 -12.14 9.30 -22.76
CA ASP A 21 -13.07 9.01 -21.67
C ASP A 21 -13.91 7.74 -21.91
N ASP A 22 -14.21 7.44 -23.18
CA ASP A 22 -15.02 6.28 -23.58
C ASP A 22 -14.24 4.96 -23.58
N TYR A 23 -13.00 5.00 -24.05
CA TYR A 23 -12.20 3.79 -24.26
C TYR A 23 -11.17 3.57 -23.16
N ALA A 24 -10.26 4.52 -22.98
CA ALA A 24 -9.11 4.45 -22.09
C ALA A 24 -9.06 5.70 -21.20
N SER A 25 -9.98 5.79 -20.25
CA SER A 25 -10.03 6.92 -19.33
C SER A 25 -8.78 6.94 -18.44
N GLN A 26 -8.33 8.13 -18.04
CA GLN A 26 -7.09 8.29 -17.27
C GLN A 26 -7.12 7.45 -15.97
N ARG A 27 -8.28 7.43 -15.29
CA ARG A 27 -8.52 6.61 -14.12
C ARG A 27 -8.28 5.13 -14.39
N ARG A 28 -8.89 4.56 -15.43
CA ARG A 28 -8.77 3.13 -15.77
C ARG A 28 -7.33 2.75 -16.12
N ILE A 29 -6.61 3.62 -16.80
CA ILE A 29 -5.19 3.40 -17.13
C ILE A 29 -4.36 3.29 -15.84
N TYR A 30 -4.54 4.24 -14.91
CA TYR A 30 -3.80 4.21 -13.64
C TYR A 30 -4.20 3.03 -12.76
N GLU A 31 -5.48 2.66 -12.69
CA GLU A 31 -5.94 1.47 -11.96
C GLU A 31 -5.29 0.18 -12.51
N ALA A 32 -5.21 0.03 -13.84
CA ALA A 32 -4.56 -1.13 -14.46
C ALA A 32 -3.04 -1.15 -14.22
N LEU A 33 -2.37 0.01 -14.32
CA LEU A 33 -0.95 0.16 -14.02
C LEU A 33 -0.65 -0.17 -12.55
N ASP A 34 -1.48 0.33 -11.64
CA ASP A 34 -1.36 0.11 -10.21
C ASP A 34 -1.57 -1.35 -9.83
N MET A 35 -2.58 -2.01 -10.43
CA MET A 35 -2.81 -3.45 -10.25
C MET A 35 -1.64 -4.29 -10.74
N ALA A 36 -1.08 -3.99 -11.91
CA ALA A 36 0.10 -4.68 -12.43
C ALA A 36 1.33 -4.48 -11.52
N ALA A 37 1.52 -3.26 -10.99
CA ALA A 37 2.61 -2.96 -10.07
C ALA A 37 2.45 -3.72 -8.73
N ALA A 38 1.22 -3.81 -8.23
CA ALA A 38 0.89 -4.60 -7.04
C ALA A 38 1.17 -6.09 -7.24
N ILE A 39 0.77 -6.67 -8.38
CA ILE A 39 1.08 -8.07 -8.72
C ILE A 39 2.60 -8.27 -8.79
N PHE A 40 3.32 -7.35 -9.44
CA PHE A 40 4.78 -7.42 -9.53
C PHE A 40 5.42 -7.48 -8.15
N CYS A 41 4.99 -6.61 -7.22
CA CYS A 41 5.55 -6.57 -5.87
C CYS A 41 5.16 -7.78 -5.02
N ARG A 42 3.94 -8.30 -5.17
CA ARG A 42 3.51 -9.54 -4.50
C ARG A 42 4.36 -10.73 -4.93
N GLU A 43 4.65 -10.83 -6.23
CA GLU A 43 5.47 -11.90 -6.77
C GLU A 43 6.93 -11.78 -6.39
N THR A 44 7.50 -10.58 -6.49
CA THR A 44 8.94 -10.36 -6.35
C THR A 44 9.37 -10.07 -4.91
N ARG A 45 8.45 -9.60 -4.05
CA ARG A 45 8.69 -9.22 -2.64
C ARG A 45 9.87 -8.25 -2.48
N THR A 46 9.86 -7.18 -3.25
CA THR A 46 11.04 -6.31 -3.48
C THR A 46 11.02 -5.03 -2.66
N LEU A 47 9.84 -4.50 -2.43
CA LEU A 47 9.64 -3.29 -1.65
C LEU A 47 9.37 -3.67 -0.21
N HIS A 48 9.99 -2.92 0.69
CA HIS A 48 9.79 -3.03 2.13
C HIS A 48 9.45 -1.67 2.69
N ASP A 49 8.59 -1.66 3.70
CA ASP A 49 8.27 -0.47 4.48
C ASP A 49 8.11 -0.85 5.96
N ASP A 50 8.04 0.17 6.80
CA ASP A 50 7.87 0.04 8.24
C ASP A 50 6.62 0.77 8.70
N ASP A 51 5.79 0.08 9.50
CA ASP A 51 4.63 0.67 10.15
C ASP A 51 4.80 0.74 11.68
N TYR A 52 4.23 1.80 12.27
CA TYR A 52 4.27 2.10 13.69
C TYR A 52 2.84 2.10 14.26
N LEU A 53 2.45 0.98 14.87
CA LEU A 53 1.15 0.84 15.50
C LEU A 53 1.27 1.17 16.99
N THR A 54 0.46 2.12 17.47
CA THR A 54 0.45 2.51 18.88
C THR A 54 -0.63 1.71 19.62
N THR A 55 -0.28 1.13 20.77
CA THR A 55 -1.23 0.36 21.58
C THR A 55 -2.29 1.24 22.20
N VAL A 56 -3.48 0.65 22.39
CA VAL A 56 -4.59 1.25 23.12
C VAL A 56 -4.99 0.28 24.24
N VAL A 57 -5.28 0.81 25.42
CA VAL A 57 -5.67 -0.01 26.59
C VAL A 57 -6.87 -0.89 26.24
N GLY A 58 -6.76 -2.18 26.54
CA GLY A 58 -7.81 -3.18 26.29
C GLY A 58 -7.95 -3.61 24.84
N VAL A 59 -7.13 -3.08 23.92
CA VAL A 59 -7.20 -3.42 22.49
C VAL A 59 -6.17 -4.49 22.15
N GLN A 60 -6.64 -5.51 21.42
CA GLN A 60 -5.84 -6.65 20.97
C GLN A 60 -5.60 -6.65 19.46
N ARG A 61 -6.46 -5.97 18.69
CA ARG A 61 -6.49 -5.98 17.22
C ARG A 61 -6.06 -4.63 16.68
N TYR A 62 -5.16 -4.65 15.70
CA TYR A 62 -4.61 -3.44 15.09
C TYR A 62 -4.60 -3.59 13.57
N ASP A 63 -5.13 -2.60 12.89
CA ASP A 63 -5.21 -2.61 11.43
C ASP A 63 -3.82 -2.44 10.82
N LEU A 64 -3.49 -3.32 9.88
CA LEU A 64 -2.29 -3.15 9.08
C LEU A 64 -2.57 -2.23 7.88
N PRO A 65 -1.53 -1.56 7.36
CA PRO A 65 -1.65 -0.75 6.16
C PRO A 65 -2.26 -1.54 4.97
N PRO A 66 -3.04 -0.88 4.09
CA PRO A 66 -3.64 -1.54 2.93
C PRO A 66 -2.60 -2.05 1.91
N ASP A 67 -1.37 -1.54 1.97
CA ASP A 67 -0.26 -1.99 1.13
C ASP A 67 0.49 -3.21 1.69
N PHE A 68 0.10 -3.73 2.86
CA PHE A 68 0.74 -4.89 3.49
C PHE A 68 0.57 -6.17 2.66
N ILE A 69 1.68 -6.86 2.37
CA ILE A 69 1.68 -8.17 1.68
C ILE A 69 2.05 -9.29 2.66
N ASP A 70 3.21 -9.19 3.29
CA ASP A 70 3.77 -10.22 4.18
C ASP A 70 4.83 -9.59 5.09
N LEU A 71 5.22 -10.28 6.16
CA LEU A 71 6.34 -9.84 6.97
C LEU A 71 7.68 -10.05 6.23
N TRP A 72 8.64 -9.18 6.52
CA TRP A 72 9.98 -9.27 5.90
C TRP A 72 11.02 -9.86 6.86
N MET A 73 11.04 -9.42 8.12
CA MET A 73 12.10 -9.77 9.06
C MET A 73 11.91 -11.13 9.72
N LYS A 74 12.95 -11.97 9.66
CA LYS A 74 12.99 -13.29 10.30
C LYS A 74 14.09 -13.38 11.34
N SER A 75 13.81 -14.09 12.42
CA SER A 75 14.80 -14.49 13.42
C SER A 75 15.78 -15.51 12.84
N SER A 76 16.88 -15.78 13.56
CA SER A 76 17.84 -16.84 13.22
C SER A 76 17.20 -18.24 13.16
N LYS A 77 16.04 -18.44 13.80
CA LYS A 77 15.24 -19.67 13.77
C LYS A 77 14.25 -19.71 12.60
N GLY A 78 14.20 -18.67 11.77
CA GLY A 78 13.30 -18.57 10.62
C GLY A 78 11.89 -18.07 10.94
N SER A 79 11.55 -17.84 12.22
CA SER A 79 10.26 -17.27 12.63
C SER A 79 10.25 -15.76 12.40
N PHE A 80 9.16 -15.24 11.82
CA PHE A 80 8.92 -13.80 11.75
C PHE A 80 8.68 -13.21 13.13
N PHE A 81 9.03 -11.94 13.30
CA PHE A 81 8.82 -11.21 14.54
C PHE A 81 8.49 -9.74 14.25
N ILE A 82 7.86 -9.08 15.21
CA ILE A 82 7.75 -7.62 15.26
C ILE A 82 8.66 -7.09 16.37
N ARG A 83 9.08 -5.84 16.28
CA ARG A 83 9.76 -5.16 17.40
C ARG A 83 8.72 -4.40 18.21
N TYR A 84 8.66 -4.65 19.50
CA TYR A 84 7.75 -3.98 20.43
C TYR A 84 8.57 -3.11 21.39
N THR A 85 8.12 -1.89 21.67
CA THR A 85 8.77 -1.00 22.65
C THR A 85 7.75 -0.38 23.60
N ASP A 86 8.07 -0.42 24.89
CA ASP A 86 7.35 0.26 25.98
C ASP A 86 7.89 1.68 26.23
N GLY A 87 8.79 2.16 25.37
CA GLY A 87 9.52 3.43 25.53
C GLY A 87 10.86 3.31 26.26
N ILE A 88 11.15 2.18 26.90
CA ILE A 88 12.38 1.93 27.67
C ILE A 88 13.10 0.68 27.16
N ASN A 89 12.37 -0.42 27.05
CA ASN A 89 12.82 -1.74 26.65
C ASN A 89 12.33 -2.10 25.23
N TYR A 90 13.03 -3.07 24.65
CA TYR A 90 12.61 -3.71 23.41
C TYR A 90 12.30 -5.19 23.66
N SER A 91 11.21 -5.66 23.07
CA SER A 91 10.90 -7.08 22.98
C SER A 91 10.62 -7.47 21.53
N PHE A 92 10.71 -8.77 21.24
CA PHE A 92 10.55 -9.32 19.89
C PHE A 92 9.53 -10.46 19.88
N PRO A 93 8.23 -10.15 20.04
CA PRO A 93 7.17 -11.15 19.98
C PRO A 93 7.24 -11.90 18.64
N PRO A 94 7.29 -13.24 18.63
CA PRO A 94 7.29 -14.02 17.40
C PRO A 94 5.88 -14.18 16.83
N LEU A 95 5.81 -14.35 15.51
CA LEU A 95 4.58 -14.71 14.81
C LEU A 95 4.16 -16.13 15.22
N THR A 96 2.87 -16.30 15.48
CA THR A 96 2.23 -17.56 15.81
C THR A 96 0.94 -17.72 14.99
N PRO A 97 0.54 -18.95 14.63
CA PRO A 97 -0.76 -19.20 14.00
C PRO A 97 -1.92 -18.69 14.87
N TYR A 98 -2.92 -18.07 14.23
CA TYR A 98 -4.07 -17.49 14.92
C TYR A 98 -4.81 -18.52 15.79
N GLU A 99 -4.87 -19.78 15.37
CA GLU A 99 -5.53 -20.87 16.10
C GLU A 99 -4.98 -21.04 17.51
N ARG A 100 -3.69 -20.76 17.71
CA ARG A 100 -3.06 -20.84 19.02
C ARG A 100 -3.48 -19.69 19.93
N ILE A 101 -3.57 -18.47 19.40
CA ILE A 101 -4.09 -17.32 20.15
C ILE A 101 -5.56 -17.55 20.49
N TYR A 102 -6.35 -18.04 19.52
CA TYR A 102 -7.76 -18.35 19.71
C TYR A 102 -7.99 -19.42 20.78
N ARG A 103 -7.18 -20.49 20.81
CA ARG A 103 -7.27 -21.55 21.82
C ARG A 103 -6.92 -21.06 23.22
N ASP A 104 -5.88 -20.24 23.33
CA ASP A 104 -5.41 -19.77 24.62
C ASP A 104 -6.29 -18.64 25.19
N ASN A 105 -6.96 -17.88 24.31
CA ASN A 105 -7.97 -16.87 24.62
C ASN A 105 -7.66 -16.03 25.88
N LEU A 106 -6.46 -15.45 25.93
CA LEU A 106 -6.03 -14.70 27.09
C LEU A 106 -6.87 -13.42 27.20
N THR A 107 -7.62 -13.29 28.29
CA THR A 107 -8.47 -12.12 28.58
C THR A 107 -7.81 -11.13 29.53
N THR A 108 -6.76 -11.56 30.25
CA THR A 108 -6.00 -10.70 31.16
C THR A 108 -5.06 -9.83 30.36
N ALA A 109 -5.13 -8.51 30.56
CA ALA A 109 -4.29 -7.57 29.85
C ALA A 109 -2.80 -7.74 30.20
N GLN A 110 -1.93 -7.54 29.22
CA GLN A 110 -0.48 -7.63 29.37
C GLN A 110 0.22 -6.35 28.92
N GLU A 111 1.28 -5.99 29.64
CA GLU A 111 2.14 -4.85 29.29
C GLU A 111 2.90 -5.09 27.99
N ILE A 112 3.47 -6.30 27.86
CA ILE A 112 4.24 -6.73 26.70
C ILE A 112 3.63 -8.04 26.20
N PRO A 113 3.19 -8.11 24.94
CA PRO A 113 2.62 -9.33 24.36
C PRO A 113 3.71 -10.39 24.19
N ASN A 114 3.36 -11.67 24.38
CA ASN A 114 4.32 -12.75 24.22
C ASN A 114 4.45 -13.21 22.77
N ARG A 115 3.41 -13.00 21.96
CA ARG A 115 3.33 -13.41 20.55
C ARG A 115 2.24 -12.61 19.84
N PHE A 116 2.20 -12.72 18.52
CA PHE A 116 1.16 -12.11 17.71
C PHE A 116 0.78 -13.01 16.53
N ALA A 117 -0.35 -12.74 15.90
CA ALA A 117 -0.80 -13.34 14.66
C ALA A 117 -1.17 -12.24 13.66
N ILE A 118 -1.20 -12.59 12.38
CA ILE A 118 -1.77 -11.76 11.31
C ILE A 118 -2.91 -12.55 10.69
N MET A 119 -4.06 -11.91 10.50
CA MET A 119 -5.21 -12.52 9.83
C MET A 119 -5.88 -11.54 8.86
N ASP A 120 -6.75 -12.08 8.02
CA ASP A 120 -7.65 -11.27 7.20
C ASP A 120 -8.60 -10.49 8.09
N LYS A 121 -8.75 -9.20 7.80
CA LYS A 121 -9.66 -8.36 8.54
C LYS A 121 -11.11 -8.73 8.19
N GLY A 122 -11.87 -9.15 9.20
CA GLY A 122 -13.26 -9.60 9.02
C GLY A 122 -14.31 -8.49 9.14
N THR A 123 -13.92 -7.28 9.54
CA THR A 123 -14.83 -6.14 9.77
C THR A 123 -14.41 -4.94 8.92
N ALA A 124 -15.35 -4.10 8.52
CA ALA A 124 -15.01 -2.86 7.82
C ALA A 124 -14.44 -1.83 8.81
N THR A 125 -13.37 -1.13 8.43
CA THR A 125 -12.89 0.04 9.20
C THR A 125 -13.91 1.17 9.11
N ALA A 126 -14.15 1.87 10.21
CA ALA A 126 -14.99 3.05 10.23
C ALA A 126 -14.46 4.10 9.24
N ALA A 127 -15.35 4.67 8.43
CA ALA A 127 -14.99 5.71 7.49
C ALA A 127 -14.53 6.98 8.22
N ILE A 128 -13.52 7.65 7.67
CA ILE A 128 -13.07 8.96 8.14
C ILE A 128 -13.88 10.00 7.38
N THR A 129 -14.72 10.75 8.10
CA THR A 129 -15.51 11.84 7.51
C THR A 129 -15.00 13.19 7.98
N GLY A 130 -15.10 14.22 7.14
CA GLY A 130 -14.64 15.55 7.50
C GLY A 130 -15.02 16.60 6.46
N SER A 131 -14.44 17.78 6.61
CA SER A 131 -14.65 18.90 5.70
C SER A 131 -13.32 19.58 5.40
N ALA A 132 -13.03 19.80 4.11
CA ALA A 132 -11.82 20.50 3.70
C ALA A 132 -11.80 21.92 4.30
N THR A 133 -10.71 22.25 4.98
CA THR A 133 -10.47 23.55 5.63
C THR A 133 -9.75 24.54 4.71
N ALA A 134 -9.15 24.05 3.62
CA ALA A 134 -8.50 24.88 2.61
C ALA A 134 -8.76 24.32 1.20
N ALA A 135 -8.76 25.20 0.19
CA ALA A 135 -8.86 24.79 -1.20
C ALA A 135 -7.58 24.09 -1.68
N GLY A 136 -7.73 23.07 -2.52
CA GLY A 136 -6.66 22.30 -3.12
C GLY A 136 -6.93 22.11 -4.62
N ALA A 137 -6.37 23.01 -5.44
CA ALA A 137 -6.51 22.93 -6.89
C ALA A 137 -5.83 21.68 -7.46
N VAL A 138 -6.36 21.18 -8.57
CA VAL A 138 -5.75 20.05 -9.28
C VAL A 138 -4.51 20.54 -10.03
N VAL A 139 -3.37 19.93 -9.76
CA VAL A 139 -2.11 20.16 -10.45
C VAL A 139 -1.50 18.81 -10.78
N ASN A 140 -1.26 18.55 -12.07
CA ASN A 140 -0.65 17.29 -12.54
C ASN A 140 -1.39 16.03 -12.03
N SER A 141 -2.71 16.04 -12.09
CA SER A 141 -3.61 14.97 -11.60
C SER A 141 -3.55 14.69 -10.10
N LYS A 142 -3.08 15.66 -9.30
CA LYS A 142 -3.15 15.62 -7.83
C LYS A 142 -3.86 16.84 -7.27
N SER A 143 -4.51 16.67 -6.15
CA SER A 143 -5.03 17.74 -5.30
C SER A 143 -4.59 17.50 -3.85
N ILE A 144 -4.62 18.54 -3.03
CA ILE A 144 -4.29 18.44 -1.60
C ILE A 144 -5.58 18.58 -0.81
N LEU A 145 -5.97 17.54 -0.09
CA LEU A 145 -7.01 17.63 0.94
C LEU A 145 -6.36 18.19 2.20
N THR A 146 -6.88 19.30 2.72
CA THR A 146 -6.43 19.88 4.00
C THR A 146 -7.59 19.91 4.99
N ASP A 147 -7.47 19.23 6.13
CA ASP A 147 -8.42 19.30 7.23
C ASP A 147 -7.67 19.50 8.55
N SER A 148 -7.67 20.74 9.07
CA SER A 148 -7.00 21.09 10.33
C SER A 148 -7.67 20.51 11.58
N THR A 149 -8.85 19.89 11.45
CA THR A 149 -9.60 19.29 12.56
C THR A 149 -9.34 17.78 12.69
N ARG A 150 -8.68 17.16 11.70
CA ARG A 150 -8.35 15.73 11.69
C ARG A 150 -6.85 15.52 11.85
N ASN A 151 -6.48 14.32 12.31
CA ASN A 151 -5.11 13.85 12.35
C ASN A 151 -4.97 12.55 11.56
N PHE A 152 -4.51 12.66 10.32
CA PHE A 152 -4.34 11.57 9.36
C PHE A 152 -3.16 10.65 9.65
N LEU A 153 -2.28 11.00 10.60
CA LEU A 153 -1.16 10.16 11.00
C LEU A 153 -1.53 9.18 12.13
N THR A 154 -2.44 9.57 13.03
CA THR A 154 -2.71 8.82 14.26
C THR A 154 -4.19 8.51 14.47
N THR A 155 -5.03 9.50 14.80
CA THR A 155 -6.42 9.25 15.24
C THR A 155 -7.38 8.93 14.11
N HIS A 156 -7.16 9.53 12.94
CA HIS A 156 -7.95 9.32 11.72
C HIS A 156 -7.03 8.80 10.63
N ARG A 157 -6.31 7.73 10.97
CA ARG A 157 -5.20 7.22 10.18
C ARG A 157 -5.64 6.89 8.76
N ALA A 158 -5.07 7.60 7.80
CA ALA A 158 -5.26 7.35 6.38
C ALA A 158 -3.96 6.78 5.80
N TYR A 159 -4.09 5.93 4.79
CA TYR A 159 -2.97 5.34 4.09
C TYR A 159 -3.07 5.59 2.58
N PRO A 160 -1.94 5.56 1.86
CA PRO A 160 -1.98 5.42 0.41
C PRO A 160 -2.90 4.26 0.00
N ARG A 161 -3.66 4.44 -1.09
CA ARG A 161 -4.68 3.50 -1.62
C ARG A 161 -6.03 3.51 -0.91
N ASP A 162 -6.20 4.25 0.19
CA ASP A 162 -7.53 4.45 0.74
C ASP A 162 -8.42 5.20 -0.26
N VAL A 163 -9.68 4.79 -0.36
CA VAL A 163 -10.64 5.40 -1.28
C VAL A 163 -11.13 6.71 -0.67
N VAL A 164 -11.05 7.79 -1.44
CA VAL A 164 -11.54 9.11 -1.04
C VAL A 164 -12.70 9.53 -1.93
N TYR A 165 -13.75 10.06 -1.31
CA TYR A 165 -14.93 10.59 -1.97
C TYR A 165 -15.15 12.04 -1.52
N ASN A 166 -15.22 12.96 -2.47
CA ASN A 166 -15.69 14.32 -2.26
C ASN A 166 -17.22 14.34 -2.45
N ALA A 167 -17.94 14.40 -1.34
CA ALA A 167 -19.40 14.35 -1.33
C ALA A 167 -20.05 15.61 -1.88
N THR A 168 -19.32 16.73 -1.96
CA THR A 168 -19.83 17.98 -2.53
C THR A 168 -19.79 17.97 -4.06
N THR A 169 -18.68 17.52 -4.66
CA THR A 169 -18.52 17.50 -6.11
C THR A 169 -18.92 16.16 -6.74
N GLY A 170 -19.06 15.11 -5.94
CA GLY A 170 -19.23 13.73 -6.40
C GLY A 170 -17.94 13.08 -6.91
N ALA A 171 -16.80 13.76 -6.83
CA ALA A 171 -15.53 13.23 -7.29
C ALA A 171 -15.07 12.06 -6.39
N MET A 172 -14.50 11.02 -7.00
CA MET A 172 -13.98 9.87 -6.29
C MET A 172 -12.55 9.56 -6.72
N GLY A 173 -11.78 8.93 -5.84
CA GLY A 173 -10.46 8.45 -6.18
C GLY A 173 -9.70 7.92 -4.98
N TYR A 174 -8.41 8.21 -4.90
CA TYR A 174 -7.52 7.56 -3.94
C TYR A 174 -6.61 8.55 -3.21
N VAL A 175 -6.29 8.21 -1.97
CA VAL A 175 -5.18 8.81 -1.23
C VAL A 175 -3.87 8.32 -1.85
N LEU A 176 -3.00 9.25 -2.24
CA LEU A 176 -1.69 8.93 -2.84
C LEU A 176 -0.58 8.88 -1.79
N SER A 177 -0.61 9.82 -0.84
CA SER A 177 0.33 9.88 0.28
C SER A 177 -0.18 10.81 1.37
N VAL A 178 0.26 10.56 2.60
CA VAL A 178 0.06 11.43 3.75
C VAL A 178 1.22 12.44 3.80
N ILE A 179 0.91 13.74 3.73
CA ILE A 179 1.94 14.80 3.76
C ILE A 179 2.31 15.09 5.22
N ASP A 180 1.30 15.27 6.05
CA ASP A 180 1.40 15.47 7.50
C ASP A 180 0.06 15.11 8.17
N ALA A 181 -0.07 15.44 9.47
CA ALA A 181 -1.27 15.18 10.25
C ALA A 181 -2.55 15.76 9.63
N THR A 182 -2.50 16.85 8.88
CA THR A 182 -3.67 17.59 8.41
C THR A 182 -3.83 17.61 6.89
N ARG A 183 -2.86 17.06 6.15
CA ARG A 183 -2.81 17.17 4.69
C ARG A 183 -2.53 15.83 4.01
N LEU A 184 -3.31 15.54 2.96
CA LEU A 184 -3.17 14.37 2.11
C LEU A 184 -3.01 14.79 0.66
N TYR A 185 -2.14 14.10 -0.09
CA TYR A 185 -2.23 14.11 -1.55
C TYR A 185 -3.30 13.13 -1.99
N THR A 186 -4.22 13.59 -2.83
CA THR A 186 -5.31 12.80 -3.39
C THR A 186 -5.30 12.90 -4.91
N ALA A 187 -5.67 11.82 -5.61
CA ALA A 187 -6.07 11.87 -7.01
C ALA A 187 -7.57 11.67 -7.06
N LEU A 188 -8.31 12.69 -7.52
CA LEU A 188 -9.75 12.64 -7.70
C LEU A 188 -10.10 12.61 -9.19
N PHE A 189 -11.18 11.90 -9.51
CA PHE A 189 -11.70 11.72 -10.85
C PHE A 189 -13.22 11.87 -10.83
N ASP A 190 -13.80 12.04 -12.01
CA ASP A 190 -15.25 11.97 -12.24
C ASP A 190 -16.09 12.98 -11.44
N GLY A 191 -15.49 14.12 -11.05
CA GLY A 191 -16.20 15.20 -10.36
C GLY A 191 -17.20 15.93 -11.27
N THR A 192 -18.29 16.41 -10.66
CA THR A 192 -19.32 17.20 -11.36
C THR A 192 -18.70 18.41 -12.05
N ALA A 193 -19.06 18.61 -13.32
CA ALA A 193 -18.49 19.65 -14.18
C ALA A 193 -16.95 19.62 -14.31
N GLY A 194 -16.34 18.44 -14.12
CA GLY A 194 -14.89 18.26 -14.18
C GLY A 194 -14.13 18.77 -12.95
N ASN A 195 -14.84 19.11 -11.86
CA ASN A 195 -14.20 19.58 -10.64
C ASN A 195 -13.62 18.41 -9.82
N ASN A 196 -12.35 18.12 -10.09
CA ASN A 196 -11.57 17.09 -9.38
C ASN A 196 -10.68 17.69 -8.26
N GLY A 197 -10.95 18.93 -7.85
CA GLY A 197 -10.21 19.61 -6.79
C GLY A 197 -10.90 19.55 -5.43
N TRP A 198 -10.32 20.27 -4.48
CA TRP A 198 -10.95 20.56 -3.18
C TRP A 198 -11.30 22.04 -3.09
N ALA A 199 -12.52 22.36 -2.71
CA ALA A 199 -12.92 23.68 -2.25
C ALA A 199 -13.00 23.70 -0.71
N VAL A 200 -12.98 24.91 -0.13
CA VAL A 200 -13.23 25.08 1.30
C VAL A 200 -14.65 24.59 1.61
N SER A 201 -14.78 23.85 2.71
CA SER A 201 -16.01 23.21 3.18
C SER A 201 -16.52 22.06 2.30
N ASP A 202 -15.71 21.56 1.36
CA ASP A 202 -16.04 20.30 0.69
C ASP A 202 -16.09 19.17 1.70
N MET A 203 -17.24 18.48 1.75
CA MET A 203 -17.43 17.33 2.62
C MET A 203 -16.75 16.12 1.98
N TYR A 204 -16.05 15.33 2.79
CA TYR A 204 -15.38 14.14 2.30
C TYR A 204 -15.61 12.92 3.17
N THR A 205 -15.48 11.77 2.55
CA THR A 205 -15.44 10.46 3.18
C THR A 205 -14.21 9.72 2.66
N ILE A 206 -13.32 9.29 3.55
CA ILE A 206 -12.24 8.36 3.24
C ILE A 206 -12.65 7.00 3.82
N GLN A 207 -12.65 5.97 2.98
CA GLN A 207 -12.90 4.60 3.37
C GLN A 207 -11.57 3.87 3.49
N PRO A 208 -11.09 3.58 4.71
CA PRO A 208 -9.86 2.82 4.88
C PRO A 208 -10.01 1.43 4.29
N SER A 209 -8.97 0.96 3.59
CA SER A 209 -8.98 -0.30 2.82
C SER A 209 -8.06 -1.37 3.42
N ALA A 210 -7.89 -1.37 4.75
CA ALA A 210 -7.05 -2.35 5.44
C ALA A 210 -7.58 -3.79 5.24
N GLU A 211 -6.80 -4.64 4.57
CA GLU A 211 -7.16 -6.05 4.30
C GLU A 211 -6.74 -7.01 5.42
N LYS A 212 -5.73 -6.62 6.22
CA LYS A 212 -5.13 -7.46 7.26
C LYS A 212 -5.17 -6.76 8.61
N GLU A 213 -5.22 -7.56 9.67
CA GLU A 213 -5.07 -7.09 11.04
C GLU A 213 -4.01 -7.89 11.79
N LEU A 214 -3.29 -7.21 12.67
CA LEU A 214 -2.36 -7.77 13.65
C LEU A 214 -3.12 -8.01 14.94
N ILE A 215 -3.02 -9.23 15.47
CA ILE A 215 -3.68 -9.65 16.70
C ILE A 215 -2.61 -10.03 17.73
N LEU A 216 -2.59 -9.31 18.85
CA LEU A 216 -1.79 -9.66 20.02
C LEU A 216 -2.36 -10.87 20.73
N ASP A 217 -1.57 -11.62 21.48
CA ASP A 217 -2.09 -12.78 22.20
C ASP A 217 -2.92 -12.48 23.45
N ALA A 218 -2.75 -11.28 24.00
CA ALA A 218 -3.54 -10.72 25.08
C ALA A 218 -3.86 -9.23 24.79
N PRO A 219 -4.93 -8.66 25.38
CA PRO A 219 -5.20 -7.23 25.31
C PRO A 219 -4.04 -6.41 25.88
N SER A 220 -3.76 -5.24 25.30
CA SER A 220 -2.71 -4.37 25.84
C SER A 220 -3.14 -3.73 27.16
N ALA A 221 -2.29 -3.79 28.19
CA ALA A 221 -2.55 -3.16 29.48
C ALA A 221 -2.33 -1.64 29.46
N THR A 222 -1.41 -1.17 28.61
CA THR A 222 -0.97 0.23 28.56
C THR A 222 -1.12 0.80 27.14
N ALA A 223 -1.66 2.02 27.04
CA ALA A 223 -1.67 2.77 25.78
C ALA A 223 -0.33 3.48 25.55
N GLY A 224 0.04 3.65 24.29
CA GLY A 224 1.23 4.41 23.91
C GLY A 224 2.49 3.57 23.68
N HIS A 225 2.47 2.27 23.94
CA HIS A 225 3.55 1.38 23.48
C HIS A 225 3.52 1.28 21.96
N VAL A 226 4.67 1.05 21.33
CA VAL A 226 4.79 1.07 19.87
C VAL A 226 5.20 -0.29 19.35
N MET A 227 4.41 -0.82 18.42
CA MET A 227 4.72 -1.98 17.61
C MET A 227 5.30 -1.51 16.28
N HIS A 228 6.52 -1.93 16.02
CA HIS A 228 7.22 -1.72 14.76
C HIS A 228 7.08 -2.96 13.88
N VAL A 229 6.35 -2.81 12.78
CA VAL A 229 6.04 -3.87 11.84
C VAL A 229 6.84 -3.61 10.57
N SER A 230 7.86 -4.44 10.31
CA SER A 230 8.63 -4.39 9.07
C SER A 230 8.07 -5.39 8.07
N TYR A 231 7.57 -4.89 6.93
CA TYR A 231 6.78 -5.67 6.01
C TYR A 231 7.17 -5.47 4.54
N VAL A 232 6.77 -6.43 3.71
CA VAL A 232 6.80 -6.33 2.26
C VAL A 232 5.57 -5.53 1.83
N CYS A 233 5.77 -4.43 1.12
CA CYS A 233 4.70 -3.52 0.75
C CYS A 233 4.38 -3.56 -0.75
N MET A 234 3.14 -3.19 -1.09
CA MET A 234 2.75 -2.80 -2.44
C MET A 234 3.37 -1.44 -2.78
N PRO A 235 3.60 -1.12 -4.06
CA PRO A 235 4.16 0.18 -4.41
C PRO A 235 3.12 1.26 -4.14
N THR A 236 3.58 2.48 -3.84
CA THR A 236 2.68 3.63 -3.76
C THR A 236 1.96 3.84 -5.10
N PRO A 237 0.66 4.15 -5.09
CA PRO A 237 -0.11 4.38 -6.31
C PRO A 237 0.42 5.59 -7.07
N VAL A 238 0.66 5.44 -8.38
CA VAL A 238 1.16 6.51 -9.27
C VAL A 238 0.03 6.95 -10.18
N PHE A 239 -0.70 7.98 -9.74
CA PHE A 239 -1.84 8.58 -10.48
C PHE A 239 -1.53 10.01 -10.96
N SER A 240 -0.24 10.38 -10.95
CA SER A 240 0.24 11.69 -11.37
C SER A 240 1.28 11.59 -12.46
N ASP A 241 1.29 12.58 -13.34
CA ASP A 241 2.22 12.68 -14.47
C ASP A 241 3.71 12.61 -14.08
N PHE A 242 4.06 13.09 -12.88
CA PHE A 242 5.46 13.23 -12.46
C PHE A 242 5.88 12.29 -11.35
N ASP A 243 4.94 11.56 -10.75
CA ASP A 243 5.28 10.54 -9.78
C ASP A 243 6.01 9.38 -10.45
N THR A 244 6.87 8.73 -9.68
CA THR A 244 7.73 7.66 -10.17
C THR A 244 7.68 6.49 -9.22
N TRP A 245 7.58 5.28 -9.75
CA TRP A 245 7.99 4.11 -8.99
C TRP A 245 9.52 4.03 -8.90
N SER A 246 10.00 3.54 -7.76
CA SER A 246 11.43 3.29 -7.49
C SER A 246 11.99 2.05 -8.21
N PHE A 247 11.36 1.61 -9.29
CA PHE A 247 11.81 0.47 -10.09
C PHE A 247 12.76 0.89 -11.23
N PRO A 248 13.65 -0.01 -11.68
CA PRO A 248 14.40 0.20 -12.90
C PRO A 248 13.47 0.49 -14.10
N PRO A 249 13.86 1.36 -15.05
CA PRO A 249 13.02 1.69 -16.21
C PRO A 249 12.56 0.47 -17.03
N ARG A 250 13.39 -0.59 -17.09
CA ARG A 250 13.05 -1.87 -17.72
C ARG A 250 11.83 -2.52 -17.06
N THR A 251 11.85 -2.59 -15.74
CA THR A 251 10.78 -3.15 -14.92
C THR A 251 9.52 -2.28 -15.00
N CYS A 252 9.65 -0.95 -14.98
CA CYS A 252 8.52 -0.04 -15.23
C CYS A 252 7.83 -0.32 -16.56
N ARG A 253 8.59 -0.57 -17.63
CA ARG A 253 8.03 -0.92 -18.95
C ARG A 253 7.31 -2.27 -18.95
N ALA A 254 7.86 -3.26 -18.25
CA ALA A 254 7.20 -4.55 -18.08
C ALA A 254 5.89 -4.42 -17.29
N ILE A 255 5.88 -3.61 -16.23
CA ILE A 255 4.66 -3.29 -15.47
C ILE A 255 3.63 -2.60 -16.38
N ALA A 256 4.05 -1.66 -17.24
CA ALA A 256 3.15 -1.04 -18.22
C ALA A 256 2.56 -2.06 -19.21
N SER A 257 3.36 -3.03 -19.67
CA SER A 257 2.89 -4.17 -20.48
C SER A 257 1.89 -5.05 -19.72
N GLY A 258 2.17 -5.35 -18.45
CA GLY A 258 1.26 -6.08 -17.57
C GLY A 258 -0.07 -5.36 -17.36
N GLY A 259 -0.04 -4.04 -17.14
CA GLY A 259 -1.24 -3.21 -17.04
C GLY A 259 -2.05 -3.23 -18.33
N ALA A 260 -1.40 -3.09 -19.48
CA ALA A 260 -2.05 -3.18 -20.78
C ALA A 260 -2.67 -4.58 -21.02
N ALA A 261 -2.02 -5.65 -20.55
CA ALA A 261 -2.55 -7.00 -20.61
C ALA A 261 -3.84 -7.18 -19.79
N ILE A 262 -3.86 -6.63 -18.56
CA ILE A 262 -5.05 -6.63 -17.68
C ILE A 262 -6.20 -5.86 -18.35
N PHE A 263 -5.90 -4.67 -18.89
CA PHE A 263 -6.87 -3.84 -19.57
C PHE A 263 -7.47 -4.52 -20.81
N LYS A 264 -6.64 -5.16 -21.64
CA LYS A 264 -7.09 -5.89 -22.84
C LYS A 264 -7.87 -7.17 -22.52
N MET A 265 -7.56 -7.82 -21.40
CA MET A 265 -8.29 -9.01 -20.94
C MET A 265 -9.76 -8.67 -20.64
N ASP A 266 -10.02 -7.53 -19.99
CA ASP A 266 -11.38 -7.03 -19.72
C ASP A 266 -12.17 -6.75 -21.01
N LYS A 267 -11.47 -6.43 -22.11
CA LYS A 267 -12.04 -6.14 -23.43
C LYS A 267 -12.10 -7.33 -24.38
N THR A 268 -11.96 -8.57 -23.89
CA THR A 268 -11.99 -9.82 -24.70
C THR A 268 -10.88 -9.98 -25.75
N GLN A 269 -9.82 -9.15 -25.69
CA GLN A 269 -8.66 -9.22 -26.60
C GLN A 269 -7.60 -10.21 -26.07
N TYR A 270 -7.98 -11.48 -25.98
CA TYR A 270 -7.20 -12.51 -25.25
C TYR A 270 -5.80 -12.78 -25.83
N ILE A 271 -5.65 -12.81 -27.16
CA ILE A 271 -4.37 -13.15 -27.80
C ILE A 271 -3.31 -12.09 -27.51
N GLU A 272 -3.67 -10.82 -27.64
CA GLU A 272 -2.78 -9.69 -27.38
C GLU A 272 -2.48 -9.55 -25.89
N SER A 273 -3.48 -9.74 -25.03
CA SER A 273 -3.29 -9.78 -23.57
C SER A 273 -2.28 -10.87 -23.18
N LYS A 274 -2.37 -12.07 -23.76
CA LYS A 274 -1.43 -13.17 -23.48
C LYS A 274 0.02 -12.83 -23.86
N ALA A 275 0.24 -12.19 -25.01
CA ALA A 275 1.58 -11.77 -25.42
C ALA A 275 2.17 -10.71 -24.47
N LEU A 276 1.39 -9.68 -24.13
CA LEU A 276 1.79 -8.63 -23.20
C LEU A 276 2.03 -9.16 -21.77
N GLY A 277 1.21 -10.11 -21.33
CA GLY A 277 1.37 -10.81 -20.05
C GLY A 277 2.65 -11.66 -20.01
N GLY A 278 3.04 -12.26 -21.14
CA GLY A 278 4.31 -12.98 -21.27
C GLY A 278 5.52 -12.12 -20.93
N HIS A 279 5.60 -10.91 -21.49
CA HIS A 279 6.68 -9.96 -21.18
C HIS A 279 6.76 -9.59 -19.70
N PHE A 280 5.61 -9.48 -19.04
CA PHE A 280 5.53 -9.18 -17.62
C PHE A 280 6.04 -10.34 -16.76
N VAL A 281 5.64 -11.58 -17.06
CA VAL A 281 6.08 -12.80 -16.35
C VAL A 281 7.57 -13.07 -16.55
N ASP A 282 8.08 -12.84 -17.76
CA ASP A 282 9.51 -12.97 -18.06
C ASP A 282 10.34 -12.00 -17.22
N GLU A 283 9.89 -10.74 -17.09
CA GLU A 283 10.57 -9.75 -16.25
C GLU A 283 10.50 -10.12 -14.76
N ILE A 284 9.37 -10.62 -14.24
CA ILE A 284 9.28 -11.12 -12.86
C ILE A 284 10.33 -12.20 -12.62
N THR A 285 10.42 -13.17 -13.52
CA THR A 285 11.37 -14.29 -13.43
C THR A 285 12.81 -13.78 -13.44
N ARG A 286 13.12 -12.88 -14.38
CA ARG A 286 14.43 -12.25 -14.49
C ARG A 286 14.79 -11.46 -13.24
N PHE A 287 13.85 -10.68 -12.69
CA PHE A 287 14.08 -9.87 -11.51
C PHE A 287 14.37 -10.75 -10.28
N LYS A 288 13.60 -11.85 -10.10
CA LYS A 288 13.85 -12.84 -9.05
C LYS A 288 15.25 -13.46 -9.16
N ILE A 289 15.71 -13.77 -10.38
CA ILE A 289 17.08 -14.28 -10.62
C ILE A 289 18.13 -13.23 -10.28
N GLU A 290 17.95 -11.97 -10.69
CA GLU A 290 18.88 -10.88 -10.41
C GLU A 290 19.01 -10.63 -8.89
N GLN A 291 17.89 -10.64 -8.15
CA GLN A 291 17.90 -10.54 -6.69
C GLN A 291 18.56 -11.75 -6.01
N GLY A 292 18.26 -12.96 -6.47
CA GLY A 292 18.90 -14.17 -5.97
C GLY A 292 20.43 -14.12 -6.13
N ARG A 293 20.89 -13.61 -7.28
CA ARG A 293 22.32 -13.41 -7.56
C ARG A 293 22.94 -12.37 -6.62
N GLN A 294 22.26 -11.24 -6.38
CA GLN A 294 22.74 -10.20 -5.44
C GLN A 294 22.89 -10.76 -4.02
N LYS A 295 21.87 -11.47 -3.52
CA LYS A 295 21.94 -12.09 -2.18
C LYS A 295 23.08 -13.10 -2.03
N LEU A 296 23.41 -13.84 -3.09
CA LEU A 296 24.55 -14.76 -3.10
C LEU A 296 25.89 -14.03 -3.12
N GLN A 297 25.98 -12.88 -3.79
CA GLN A 297 27.18 -12.04 -3.85
C GLN A 297 27.41 -11.25 -2.56
N GLU A 298 26.33 -10.86 -1.88
CA GLU A 298 26.37 -10.14 -0.61
C GLU A 298 26.90 -10.97 0.55
N VAL A 299 27.06 -12.29 0.43
CA VAL A 299 27.65 -13.13 1.48
C VAL A 299 29.14 -12.81 1.61
N PRO A 300 29.60 -12.11 2.68
CA PRO A 300 31.01 -12.08 3.00
C PRO A 300 31.32 -13.40 3.72
N SER A 301 32.37 -14.04 3.26
CA SER A 301 33.12 -15.15 3.84
C SER A 301 33.09 -15.33 5.38
N ARG A 302 31.96 -15.68 6.00
CA ARG A 302 31.95 -16.18 7.40
C ARG A 302 32.75 -17.48 7.60
N ARG A 303 33.22 -18.08 6.49
CA ARG A 303 34.12 -19.24 6.49
C ARG A 303 35.62 -18.88 6.42
N ARG A 304 36.01 -17.60 6.32
CA ARG A 304 37.44 -17.20 6.27
C ARG A 304 38.00 -16.63 7.58
N GLU A 305 37.19 -16.41 8.62
CA GLU A 305 37.66 -15.95 9.94
C GLU A 305 37.83 -17.08 10.96
N ARG A 306 37.87 -18.33 10.49
CA ARG A 306 38.34 -19.49 11.27
C ARG A 306 39.47 -20.19 10.51
N MET A 307 40.57 -19.48 10.30
CA MET A 307 41.89 -20.03 10.08
C MET A 307 42.88 -19.26 10.94
#